data_AF-A0A915CGT6-F1
#
_entry.id   AF-A0A915CGT6-F1
#
_cell.length_a   1.000
_cell.length_b   1.000
_cell.length_c   1.000
_cell.angle_alpha   90.00
_cell.angle_beta   90.00
_cell.angle_gamma   90.00
#
_symmetry.space_group_name_H-M   'P 1'
#
loop_
_entity.id
_entity.type
_entity.pdbx_description
1 polymer ?
#
loop_
_entity_poly.entity_id
_entity_poly.type
_entity_poly.pdbx_seq_one_letter_code
_entity_poly.pdbx_strand_id
1 'polypeptide(L)'
;SYAMRVVRCLALLIYMSSLLDMVRGRFRLECTENLHCTEADRRRWSEKKFLVQKLMQLAAIAETDRYILRSSPLLDALKYRHELCNDHHNTGFLLSNESDHEWSVACMWTGGEISASCALAPIGNKPIDFIEGYEWRKMLYTFRKTIGCSNEEIQAVNNVSL
;
A
#
# COMPACT_ATOMS: atom_id res chain seq x y z
N SER A 1 -51.02 5.77 17.29
CA SER A 1 -50.38 6.34 16.09
C SER A 1 -49.31 5.38 15.58
N TYR A 2 -49.63 4.61 14.54
CA TYR A 2 -48.76 3.57 13.96
C TYR A 2 -47.52 4.19 13.27
N ALA A 3 -47.69 5.37 12.68
CA ALA A 3 -46.63 6.12 11.99
C ALA A 3 -45.42 6.44 12.89
N MET A 4 -45.65 6.86 14.14
CA MET A 4 -44.54 7.17 15.07
C MET A 4 -43.69 5.95 15.46
N ARG A 5 -44.26 4.73 15.46
CA ARG A 5 -43.52 3.51 15.75
C ARG A 5 -42.66 3.08 14.57
N VAL A 6 -43.16 3.24 13.35
CA VAL A 6 -42.42 2.94 12.11
C VAL A 6 -41.22 3.87 11.95
N VAL A 7 -41.39 5.18 12.22
CA VAL A 7 -40.30 6.16 12.13
C VAL A 7 -39.18 5.88 13.14
N ARG A 8 -39.54 5.47 14.38
CA ARG A 8 -38.54 5.07 15.40
C ARG A 8 -37.80 3.78 15.03
N CYS A 9 -38.48 2.79 14.46
CA CYS A 9 -37.81 1.58 13.97
C CYS A 9 -36.87 1.89 12.80
N LEU A 10 -37.27 2.75 11.86
CA LEU A 10 -36.40 3.17 10.76
C LEU A 10 -35.17 3.93 11.25
N ALA A 11 -35.32 4.86 12.20
CA ALA A 11 -34.20 5.60 12.78
C ALA A 11 -33.23 4.67 13.53
N LEU A 12 -33.73 3.67 14.27
CA LEU A 12 -32.90 2.66 14.93
C LEU A 12 -32.19 1.74 13.93
N LEU A 13 -32.85 1.36 12.83
CA LEU A 13 -32.23 0.55 11.78
C LEU A 13 -31.13 1.32 11.04
N ILE A 14 -31.33 2.61 10.77
CA ILE A 14 -30.31 3.49 10.20
C ILE A 14 -29.13 3.62 11.17
N TYR A 15 -29.39 3.93 12.44
CA TYR A 15 -28.34 4.06 13.45
C TYR A 15 -27.54 2.76 13.64
N MET A 16 -28.23 1.61 13.68
CA MET A 16 -27.58 0.31 13.77
C MET A 16 -26.78 -0.03 12.52
N SER A 17 -27.21 0.39 11.32
CA SER A 17 -26.44 0.20 10.08
C SER A 17 -25.16 1.04 10.07
N SER A 18 -25.22 2.30 10.52
CA SER A 18 -24.06 3.18 10.67
C SER A 18 -23.08 2.65 11.74
N LEU A 19 -23.61 2.13 12.85
CA LEU A 19 -22.80 1.50 13.89
C LEU A 19 -22.16 0.20 13.39
N LEU A 20 -22.86 -0.59 12.58
CA LEU A 20 -22.34 -1.82 11.98
C LEU A 20 -21.25 -1.52 10.95
N ASP A 21 -21.39 -0.45 10.15
CA ASP A 21 -20.37 0.00 9.19
C ASP A 21 -19.10 0.53 9.92
N MET A 22 -19.29 1.18 11.07
CA MET A 22 -18.20 1.62 11.96
C MET A 22 -17.48 0.43 12.63
N VAL A 23 -18.21 -0.63 13.02
CA VAL A 23 -17.65 -1.85 13.62
C VAL A 23 -17.07 -2.82 12.58
N ARG A 24 -17.50 -2.75 11.30
CA ARG A 24 -16.99 -3.58 10.19
C ARG A 24 -15.83 -2.95 9.40
N GLY A 25 -15.27 -1.83 9.84
CA GLY A 25 -14.08 -1.25 9.21
C GLY A 25 -14.32 -0.68 7.81
N ARG A 26 -15.49 -0.07 7.55
CA ARG A 26 -15.64 0.82 6.39
C ARG A 26 -15.15 2.24 6.71
N PHE A 27 -13.89 2.38 7.13
CA PHE A 27 -13.21 3.67 6.99
C PHE A 27 -12.95 3.87 5.50
N ARG A 28 -13.85 4.62 4.85
CA ARG A 28 -13.67 5.08 3.47
C ARG A 28 -13.08 6.46 3.54
N LEU A 29 -11.82 6.57 3.14
CA LEU A 29 -11.13 7.86 3.05
C LEU A 29 -11.26 8.40 1.63
N GLU A 30 -11.85 9.58 1.50
CA GLU A 30 -12.00 10.30 0.23
C GLU A 30 -10.71 11.06 -0.10
N CYS A 31 -10.01 10.65 -1.16
CA CYS A 31 -8.77 11.29 -1.60
C CYS A 31 -9.01 12.29 -2.73
N THR A 32 -9.86 11.92 -3.67
CA THR A 32 -10.35 12.77 -4.76
C THR A 32 -11.80 12.39 -5.06
N GLU A 33 -12.48 13.11 -5.95
CA GLU A 33 -13.84 12.76 -6.37
C GLU A 33 -13.97 11.30 -6.86
N ASN A 34 -12.91 10.76 -7.45
CA ASN A 34 -12.89 9.42 -8.04
C ASN A 34 -12.04 8.39 -7.26
N LEU A 35 -11.31 8.82 -6.23
CA LEU A 35 -10.42 7.93 -5.47
C LEU A 35 -10.83 7.85 -4.01
N HIS A 36 -11.06 6.62 -3.56
CA HIS A 36 -11.45 6.30 -2.20
C HIS A 36 -10.58 5.17 -1.67
N CYS A 37 -9.88 5.42 -0.58
CA CYS A 37 -9.10 4.39 0.09
C CYS A 37 -9.92 3.69 1.17
N THR A 38 -9.66 2.40 1.33
CA THR A 38 -10.38 1.53 2.24
C THR A 38 -9.44 0.53 2.91
N GLU A 39 -9.95 -0.21 3.89
CA GLU A 39 -9.23 -1.36 4.48
C GLU A 39 -8.93 -2.49 3.47
N ALA A 40 -9.50 -2.47 2.26
CA ALA A 40 -9.03 -3.33 1.18
C ALA A 40 -7.61 -2.96 0.71
N ASP A 41 -7.26 -1.67 0.73
CA ASP A 41 -5.95 -1.19 0.30
C ASP A 41 -4.88 -1.54 1.32
N ARG A 42 -5.21 -1.53 2.61
CA ARG A 42 -4.34 -2.11 3.66
C ARG A 42 -3.99 -3.56 3.35
N ARG A 43 -4.98 -4.40 3.04
CA ARG A 43 -4.76 -5.82 2.74
C ARG A 43 -3.86 -6.01 1.53
N ARG A 44 -4.13 -5.29 0.42
CA ARG A 44 -3.27 -5.31 -0.78
C ARG A 44 -1.84 -4.88 -0.46
N TRP A 45 -1.68 -3.84 0.36
CA TRP A 45 -0.37 -3.37 0.78
C TRP A 45 0.36 -4.44 1.61
N SER A 46 -0.32 -5.09 2.55
CA SER A 46 0.26 -6.20 3.34
C SER A 46 0.67 -7.39 2.47
N GLU A 47 -0.11 -7.72 1.45
CA GLU A 47 0.24 -8.76 0.46
C GLU A 47 1.52 -8.38 -0.30
N LYS A 48 1.62 -7.14 -0.79
CA LYS A 48 2.85 -6.63 -1.43
C LYS A 48 4.04 -6.66 -0.47
N LYS A 49 3.87 -6.23 0.77
CA LYS A 49 4.96 -6.25 1.76
C LYS A 49 5.44 -7.66 2.05
N PHE A 50 4.54 -8.63 2.15
CA PHE A 50 4.91 -10.04 2.27
C PHE A 50 5.77 -10.50 1.09
N LEU A 51 5.38 -10.17 -0.15
CA LEU A 51 6.16 -10.50 -1.35
C LEU A 51 7.55 -9.84 -1.34
N VAL A 52 7.64 -8.57 -0.94
CA VAL A 52 8.92 -7.84 -0.83
C VAL A 52 9.84 -8.49 0.20
N GLN A 53 9.32 -8.87 1.37
CA GLN A 53 10.10 -9.61 2.37
C GLN A 53 10.64 -10.93 1.83
N LYS A 54 9.87 -11.63 0.98
CA LYS A 54 10.31 -12.87 0.32
C LYS A 54 11.38 -12.62 -0.74
N LEU A 55 11.26 -11.54 -1.51
CA LEU A 55 12.28 -11.12 -2.47
C LEU A 55 13.60 -10.73 -1.77
N MET A 56 13.53 -10.05 -0.64
CA MET A 56 14.70 -9.73 0.18
C MET A 56 15.37 -10.99 0.75
N GLN A 57 14.57 -11.95 1.22
CA GLN A 57 15.09 -13.26 1.66
C GLN A 57 15.79 -14.00 0.51
N LEU A 58 15.24 -13.95 -0.70
CA LEU A 58 15.86 -14.52 -1.89
C LEU A 58 17.19 -13.89 -2.23
N ALA A 59 17.27 -12.55 -2.23
CA ALA A 59 18.51 -11.83 -2.50
C ALA A 59 19.60 -12.24 -1.51
N ALA A 60 19.29 -12.30 -0.22
CA ALA A 60 20.23 -12.73 0.82
C ALA A 60 20.69 -14.19 0.65
N ILE A 61 19.81 -15.10 0.20
CA ILE A 61 20.18 -16.49 -0.08
C ILE A 61 21.13 -16.57 -1.28
N ALA A 62 20.83 -15.83 -2.36
CA ALA A 62 21.62 -15.79 -3.57
C ALA A 62 23.04 -15.25 -3.32
N GLU A 63 23.20 -14.26 -2.42
CA GLU A 63 24.50 -13.76 -1.98
C GLU A 63 25.36 -14.81 -1.25
N THR A 64 24.74 -15.87 -0.72
CA THR A 64 25.43 -16.91 0.05
C THR A 64 25.65 -18.22 -0.73
N ASP A 65 25.45 -18.22 -2.06
CA ASP A 65 25.56 -19.39 -2.95
C ASP A 65 24.73 -20.61 -2.50
N ARG A 66 23.60 -20.37 -1.82
CA ARG A 66 22.72 -21.42 -1.32
C ARG A 66 21.59 -21.73 -2.31
N TYR A 67 21.18 -22.99 -2.36
CA TYR A 67 20.11 -23.46 -3.23
C TYR A 67 18.71 -23.18 -2.63
N ILE A 68 17.77 -22.78 -3.50
CA ILE A 68 16.36 -22.55 -3.14
C ILE A 68 15.53 -23.73 -3.64
N LEU A 69 14.68 -24.29 -2.77
CA LEU A 69 13.73 -25.32 -3.16
C LEU A 69 12.67 -24.75 -4.12
N ARG A 70 12.41 -25.48 -5.21
CA ARG A 70 11.54 -25.07 -6.32
C ARG A 70 10.08 -24.80 -5.90
N SER A 71 9.61 -25.37 -4.79
CA SER A 71 8.25 -25.21 -4.25
C SER A 71 8.16 -24.22 -3.08
N SER A 72 9.13 -23.33 -2.94
CA SER A 72 9.14 -22.33 -1.87
C SER A 72 8.24 -21.13 -2.21
N PRO A 73 7.51 -20.54 -1.23
CA PRO A 73 6.82 -19.25 -1.39
C PRO A 73 7.71 -18.12 -1.94
N LEU A 74 9.03 -18.29 -1.84
CA LEU A 74 10.03 -17.43 -2.45
C LEU A 74 9.90 -17.39 -3.98
N LEU A 75 9.66 -18.54 -4.64
CA LEU A 75 9.56 -18.60 -6.10
C LEU A 75 8.31 -17.89 -6.63
N ASP A 76 7.22 -17.92 -5.85
CA ASP A 76 6.01 -17.17 -6.19
C ASP A 76 6.24 -15.67 -6.09
N ALA A 77 7.03 -15.20 -5.11
CA ALA A 77 7.40 -13.80 -5.01
C ALA A 77 8.18 -13.28 -6.24
N LEU A 78 9.01 -14.11 -6.86
CA LEU A 78 9.73 -13.75 -8.10
C LEU A 78 8.77 -13.43 -9.26
N LYS A 79 7.61 -14.08 -9.34
CA LYS A 79 6.62 -13.82 -10.40
C LYS A 79 6.07 -12.39 -10.33
N TYR A 80 5.97 -11.85 -9.12
CA TYR A 80 5.47 -10.49 -8.87
C TYR A 80 6.56 -9.43 -8.89
N ARG A 81 7.85 -9.81 -8.98
CA ARG A 81 8.96 -8.85 -8.95
C ARG A 81 8.82 -7.80 -10.04
N HIS A 82 8.48 -8.20 -11.26
CA HIS A 82 8.33 -7.25 -12.37
C HIS A 82 7.20 -6.24 -12.13
N GLU A 83 6.06 -6.67 -11.58
CA GLU A 83 4.97 -5.77 -11.20
C GLU A 83 5.43 -4.77 -10.14
N LEU A 84 6.10 -5.26 -9.09
CA LEU A 84 6.65 -4.42 -8.02
C LEU A 84 7.70 -3.43 -8.53
N CYS A 85 8.55 -3.84 -9.47
CA CYS A 85 9.55 -2.95 -10.08
C CYS A 85 8.90 -1.80 -10.88
N ASN A 86 7.74 -2.02 -11.49
CA ASN A 86 7.06 -1.01 -12.33
C ASN A 86 6.03 -0.16 -11.56
N ASP A 87 5.58 -0.62 -10.39
CA ASP A 87 4.73 0.16 -9.51
C ASP A 87 5.55 1.25 -8.80
N HIS A 88 5.23 2.51 -9.10
CA HIS A 88 5.89 3.70 -8.55
C HIS A 88 4.98 4.51 -7.61
N HIS A 89 3.75 4.06 -7.35
CA HIS A 89 2.75 4.84 -6.61
C HIS A 89 2.79 4.58 -5.10
N ASN A 90 3.17 3.38 -4.67
CA ASN A 90 3.11 2.98 -3.25
C ASN A 90 4.27 2.09 -2.78
N THR A 91 5.16 1.68 -3.68
CA THR A 91 6.23 0.71 -3.37
C THR A 91 7.36 1.28 -2.53
N GLY A 92 7.59 2.59 -2.56
CA GLY A 92 8.64 3.25 -1.79
C GLY A 92 8.53 3.01 -0.27
N PHE A 93 7.34 2.73 0.25
CA PHE A 93 7.13 2.45 1.67
C PHE A 93 7.28 0.97 2.07
N LEU A 94 7.36 0.06 1.10
CA LEU A 94 7.35 -1.38 1.36
C LEU A 94 8.63 -1.87 2.05
N LEU A 95 9.72 -1.09 2.03
CA LEU A 95 10.95 -1.38 2.75
C LEU A 95 10.95 -0.96 4.22
N SER A 96 9.90 -0.30 4.70
CA SER A 96 9.88 0.15 6.10
C SER A 96 9.91 -1.04 7.06
N ASN A 97 10.73 -0.92 8.10
CA ASN A 97 10.84 -1.90 9.18
C ASN A 97 9.90 -1.62 10.36
N GLU A 98 9.12 -0.54 10.30
CA GLU A 98 8.15 -0.25 11.35
C GLU A 98 7.00 -1.26 11.35
N SER A 99 6.36 -1.40 12.52
CA SER A 99 5.16 -2.21 12.66
C SER A 99 4.00 -1.50 11.96
N ASP A 100 3.65 -1.96 10.76
CA ASP A 100 2.60 -1.34 9.94
C ASP A 100 1.18 -1.53 10.51
N HIS A 101 1.06 -2.28 11.61
CA HIS A 101 -0.20 -2.42 12.35
C HIS A 101 -0.72 -1.08 12.85
N GLU A 102 0.17 -0.11 13.09
CA GLU A 102 -0.18 1.23 13.56
C GLU A 102 -0.40 2.23 12.42
N TRP A 103 -0.06 1.86 11.18
CA TRP A 103 -0.15 2.77 10.05
C TRP A 103 -1.60 2.91 9.58
N SER A 104 -2.04 4.14 9.34
CA SER A 104 -3.36 4.39 8.76
C SER A 104 -3.33 4.24 7.24
N VAL A 105 -4.48 3.86 6.65
CA VAL A 105 -4.68 3.99 5.20
C VAL A 105 -4.74 5.48 4.88
N ALA A 106 -3.93 5.92 3.93
CA ALA A 106 -3.77 7.32 3.58
C ALA A 106 -3.84 7.55 2.06
N CYS A 107 -4.21 8.77 1.72
CA CYS A 107 -4.09 9.35 0.39
C CYS A 107 -2.68 9.91 0.22
N MET A 108 -1.93 9.35 -0.71
CA MET A 108 -0.53 9.70 -0.94
C MET A 108 -0.38 10.43 -2.27
N TRP A 109 0.17 11.64 -2.24
CA TRP A 109 0.69 12.30 -3.43
C TRP A 109 2.21 12.19 -3.43
N THR A 110 2.76 11.53 -4.45
CA THR A 110 4.19 11.24 -4.53
C THR A 110 4.73 11.71 -5.86
N GLY A 111 6.00 12.14 -5.91
CA GLY A 111 6.61 12.43 -7.21
C GLY A 111 6.16 13.74 -7.85
N GLY A 112 5.19 14.48 -7.32
CA GLY A 112 4.52 15.55 -8.08
C GLY A 112 3.40 15.04 -8.99
N GLU A 113 2.93 13.80 -8.78
CA GLU A 113 1.73 13.31 -9.44
C GLU A 113 0.51 14.16 -9.07
N ILE A 114 -0.37 14.39 -10.05
CA ILE A 114 -1.65 15.10 -9.84
C ILE A 114 -2.62 14.20 -9.06
N SER A 115 -2.51 12.89 -9.26
CA SER A 115 -3.39 11.89 -8.66
C SER A 115 -2.79 11.36 -7.37
N ALA A 116 -3.64 11.22 -6.34
CA ALA A 116 -3.26 10.44 -5.17
C ALA A 116 -3.23 8.93 -5.48
N SER A 117 -2.51 8.20 -4.64
CA SER A 117 -2.59 6.75 -4.52
C SER A 117 -3.05 6.37 -3.10
N CYS A 118 -3.56 5.15 -2.94
CA CYS A 118 -3.85 4.58 -1.64
C CYS A 118 -2.63 3.78 -1.16
N ALA A 119 -2.10 4.14 0.00
CA ALA A 119 -1.02 3.39 0.64
C ALA A 119 -1.18 3.41 2.16
N LEU A 120 -0.39 2.59 2.84
CA LEU A 120 -0.14 2.79 4.26
C LEU A 120 1.00 3.79 4.42
N ALA A 121 0.76 4.85 5.19
CA ALA A 121 1.72 5.92 5.39
C ALA A 121 2.35 5.84 6.79
N PRO A 122 3.70 5.72 6.90
CA PRO A 122 4.40 5.85 8.18
C PRO A 122 4.28 7.23 8.80
N ILE A 123 4.12 8.26 7.97
CA ILE A 123 4.48 9.64 8.33
C ILE A 123 3.37 10.25 9.17
N GLY A 124 3.52 10.11 10.49
CA GLY A 124 2.68 10.77 11.48
C GLY A 124 1.21 10.34 11.47
N ASN A 125 0.89 9.19 10.85
CA ASN A 125 -0.48 8.66 10.75
C ASN A 125 -1.50 9.66 10.17
N LYS A 126 -1.04 10.54 9.29
CA LYS A 126 -1.92 11.51 8.64
C LYS A 126 -2.73 10.82 7.52
N PRO A 127 -4.01 11.17 7.35
CA PRO A 127 -4.83 10.60 6.28
C PRO A 127 -4.43 11.10 4.90
N ILE A 128 -3.78 12.26 4.81
CA ILE A 128 -3.28 12.85 3.57
C ILE A 128 -1.81 13.17 3.76
N ASP A 129 -0.98 12.74 2.83
CA ASP A 129 0.45 13.03 2.86
C ASP A 129 1.03 13.27 1.48
N PHE A 130 2.11 14.05 1.45
CA PHE A 130 2.80 14.47 0.24
C PHE A 130 4.30 14.23 0.39
N ILE A 131 4.88 13.52 -0.58
CA ILE A 131 6.33 13.34 -0.67
C ILE A 131 6.84 14.00 -1.94
N GLU A 132 7.81 14.90 -1.77
CA GLU A 132 8.46 15.60 -2.87
C GLU A 132 9.15 14.62 -3.83
N GLY A 133 9.20 14.99 -5.12
CA GLY A 133 9.66 14.06 -6.15
C GLY A 133 11.11 13.61 -5.98
N TYR A 134 12.00 14.47 -5.48
CA TYR A 134 13.37 14.06 -5.19
C TYR A 134 13.45 12.98 -4.10
N GLU A 135 12.72 13.17 -3.00
CA GLU A 135 12.67 12.20 -1.90
C GLU A 135 12.02 10.90 -2.36
N TRP A 136 10.93 10.99 -3.12
CA TRP A 136 10.24 9.83 -3.65
C TRP A 136 11.13 9.00 -4.59
N ARG A 137 11.84 9.65 -5.51
CA ARG A 137 12.79 8.97 -6.41
C ARG A 137 13.88 8.23 -5.63
N LYS A 138 14.38 8.82 -4.53
CA LYS A 138 15.37 8.17 -3.67
C LYS A 138 14.80 6.91 -2.99
N MET A 139 13.56 6.96 -2.55
CA MET A 139 12.85 5.81 -1.98
C MET A 139 12.67 4.70 -3.02
N LEU A 140 12.18 5.04 -4.22
CA LEU A 140 11.99 4.09 -5.32
C LEU A 140 13.31 3.47 -5.79
N TYR A 141 14.37 4.28 -5.90
CA TYR A 141 15.70 3.79 -6.28
C TYR A 141 16.19 2.73 -5.29
N THR A 142 16.08 3.03 -3.99
CA THR A 142 16.45 2.09 -2.92
C THR A 142 15.61 0.82 -3.01
N PHE A 143 14.29 0.96 -3.12
CA PHE A 143 13.35 -0.16 -3.27
C PHE A 143 13.73 -1.08 -4.43
N ARG A 144 13.86 -0.54 -5.64
CA ARG A 144 14.14 -1.32 -6.85
C ARG A 144 15.49 -2.04 -6.78
N LYS A 145 16.50 -1.39 -6.20
CA LYS A 145 17.80 -2.01 -5.97
C LYS A 145 17.70 -3.18 -4.98
N THR A 146 17.00 -2.98 -3.87
CA THR A 146 16.86 -3.98 -2.80
C THR A 146 16.14 -5.25 -3.25
N ILE A 147 15.10 -5.14 -4.08
CA ILE A 147 14.35 -6.32 -4.55
C ILE A 147 14.94 -6.96 -5.82
N GLY A 148 16.05 -6.40 -6.34
CA GLY A 148 16.76 -6.92 -7.50
C GLY A 148 16.05 -6.70 -8.84
N CYS A 149 15.55 -5.49 -9.08
CA CYS A 149 15.06 -5.06 -10.39
C CYS A 149 16.21 -4.92 -11.41
N SER A 150 15.89 -4.83 -12.70
CA SER A 150 16.88 -4.60 -13.76
C SER A 150 17.48 -3.18 -13.68
N ASN A 151 18.62 -2.96 -14.34
CA ASN A 151 19.22 -1.62 -14.40
C ASN A 151 18.30 -0.61 -15.07
N GLU A 152 17.58 -1.03 -16.11
CA GLU A 152 16.59 -0.20 -16.82
C GLU A 152 15.44 0.18 -15.88
N GLU A 153 14.89 -0.79 -15.14
CA GLU A 153 13.84 -0.56 -14.14
C GLU A 153 14.34 0.38 -13.04
N ILE A 154 15.58 0.22 -12.55
CA ILE A 154 16.17 1.10 -11.55
C ILE A 154 16.32 2.53 -12.08
N GLN A 155 16.82 2.72 -13.30
CA GLN A 155 17.05 4.06 -13.87
C GLN A 155 15.75 4.76 -14.28
N ALA A 156 14.67 4.00 -14.53
CA ALA A 156 13.36 4.57 -14.83
C ALA A 156 12.80 5.45 -13.70
N VAL A 157 13.35 5.40 -12.47
CA VAL A 157 12.95 6.31 -11.38
C VAL A 157 13.18 7.78 -11.74
N ASN A 158 14.17 8.08 -12.58
CA ASN A 158 14.46 9.45 -13.00
C ASN A 158 13.33 10.07 -13.86
N ASN A 159 12.48 9.23 -14.43
CA ASN A 159 11.32 9.63 -15.21
C ASN A 159 10.04 9.71 -14.38
N VAL A 160 10.07 9.30 -13.10
CA VAL A 160 8.96 9.47 -12.19
C VAL A 160 8.92 10.94 -11.79
N SER A 161 7.97 11.63 -12.42
CA SER A 161 7.42 12.95 -12.16
C SER A 161 8.41 14.00 -11.61
N LEU A 162 8.72 14.97 -12.47
CA LEU A 162 9.30 16.28 -12.12
C LEU A 162 8.18 17.25 -11.77
#